data_AF-C3Z642-F1
#
_entry.id   AF-C3Z642-F1
#
_cell.length_a   1.000
_cell.length_b   1.000
_cell.length_c   1.000
_cell.angle_alpha   90.00
_cell.angle_beta   90.00
_cell.angle_gamma   90.00
#
_symmetry.space_group_name_H-M   'P 1'
#
loop_
_entity.id
_entity.type
_entity.pdbx_description
1 polymer ?
#
loop_
_entity_poly.entity_id
_entity_poly.type
_entity_poly.pdbx_seq_one_letter_code
_entity_poly.pdbx_strand_id
1 'polypeptide(L)'
;MFYPFSHLPDLGEIEPNVFLGPFLDVIRSEDTTGPITGLALSSVNKFLSYGLVDPTSESASAAIENMADAVTHARFVGTDPGSDEVVLMKILQVLRTLLLTPVGAYMTNESVCEIMQSCFRICFEMRLSELLRKSAEHTLVDMVQLLFSRLPQFKDDAKAGILANMKKLKMRAGGVGDIRGKRAKRSPRPRQKKPVAERPAMEKPSPVPELPASEEPTPTPSPTHSSATPTNSAATTPGDVTPTPSVPDSGVDLSVRESGSDGEQEVRENSEEKTEETSVEERLSESTESAAGSELDLGTDSEKTESLPENTEDADSVNEQSDTASIQDIQDSEYVNPRGVRFTPQQTQKDGSGPPVPYGLPCVRELFRFLISLTNPYDRHNTDVMIHMGLSLLTVALESGAEHIPRYNSLLGLIKDDMCKNLFSLLHSERLSLFSASLRVCFLLFESMRRQLKFQLEMYLTKLMDIIVSESPKIPYEMRELSLEAIVQLWRIPGLVTELYLNYDCDLFCSNLFEDLTKLLSKNAFPVHGLYSTHLLSLDALLTVIDAIATYC
;
A
#
# COMPACT_ATOMS: atom_id res chain seq x y z
N MET A 1 -11.19 -37.82 25.48
CA MET A 1 -11.68 -39.13 25.00
C MET A 1 -11.29 -39.24 23.54
N PHE A 2 -10.82 -40.38 23.05
CA PHE A 2 -10.73 -40.61 21.60
C PHE A 2 -12.06 -41.21 21.13
N TYR A 3 -12.83 -40.46 20.33
CA TYR A 3 -13.94 -41.05 19.59
C TYR A 3 -13.37 -41.89 18.43
N PRO A 4 -13.81 -43.15 18.25
CA PRO A 4 -13.33 -43.98 17.16
C PRO A 4 -14.00 -43.56 15.85
N PHE A 5 -13.27 -42.83 15.00
CA PHE A 5 -13.71 -42.42 13.66
C PHE A 5 -14.00 -43.59 12.68
N SER A 6 -13.83 -44.84 13.12
CA SER A 6 -13.96 -46.06 12.30
C SER A 6 -15.39 -46.46 11.90
N HIS A 7 -16.40 -45.66 12.25
CA HIS A 7 -17.82 -45.94 11.99
C HIS A 7 -18.60 -44.76 11.38
N LEU A 8 -17.92 -43.71 10.92
CA LEU A 8 -18.54 -42.58 10.21
C LEU A 8 -18.45 -42.82 8.69
N PRO A 9 -19.57 -42.77 7.95
CA PRO A 9 -19.59 -43.09 6.51
C PRO A 9 -19.06 -41.94 5.63
N ASP A 10 -19.17 -40.70 6.10
CA ASP A 10 -18.64 -39.49 5.46
C ASP A 10 -17.99 -38.57 6.51
N LEU A 11 -17.00 -37.78 6.10
CA LEU A 11 -16.43 -36.68 6.88
C LEU A 11 -17.36 -35.47 6.92
N GLY A 12 -18.24 -35.30 5.92
CA GLY A 12 -19.23 -34.21 5.89
C GLY A 12 -20.29 -34.28 7.00
N GLU A 13 -20.51 -35.45 7.60
CA GLU A 13 -21.41 -35.63 8.76
C GLU A 13 -20.78 -35.17 10.10
N ILE A 14 -19.49 -34.78 10.10
CA ILE A 14 -18.73 -34.44 11.30
C ILE A 14 -18.67 -32.92 11.46
N GLU A 15 -19.06 -32.40 12.63
CA GLU A 15 -18.92 -30.97 12.94
C GLU A 15 -17.45 -30.53 12.77
N PRO A 16 -17.13 -29.51 11.95
CA PRO A 16 -15.75 -29.22 11.58
C PRO A 16 -14.82 -28.93 12.77
N ASN A 17 -15.32 -28.31 13.84
CA ASN A 17 -14.52 -28.07 15.05
C ASN A 17 -13.98 -29.36 15.69
N VAL A 18 -14.68 -30.50 15.54
CA VAL A 18 -14.28 -31.79 16.14
C VAL A 18 -13.00 -32.34 15.49
N PHE A 19 -12.83 -32.17 14.17
CA PHE A 19 -11.61 -32.59 13.48
C PHE A 19 -10.57 -31.47 13.33
N LEU A 20 -10.99 -30.19 13.32
CA LEU A 20 -10.09 -29.04 13.27
C LEU A 20 -9.39 -28.76 14.61
N GLY A 21 -10.12 -28.84 15.72
CA GLY A 21 -9.69 -28.41 17.06
C GLY A 21 -8.26 -28.82 17.44
N PRO A 22 -7.90 -30.12 17.36
CA PRO A 22 -6.55 -30.59 17.70
C PRO A 22 -5.41 -29.95 16.88
N PHE A 23 -5.68 -29.51 15.65
CA PHE A 23 -4.71 -28.78 14.84
C PHE A 23 -4.67 -27.29 15.20
N LEU A 24 -5.83 -26.67 15.49
CA LEU A 24 -5.90 -25.26 15.91
C LEU A 24 -5.25 -25.04 17.28
N ASP A 25 -5.38 -26.00 18.20
CA ASP A 25 -4.73 -25.97 19.52
C ASP A 25 -3.19 -26.06 19.40
N VAL A 26 -2.68 -26.88 18.46
CA VAL A 26 -1.24 -26.95 18.15
C VAL A 26 -0.72 -25.64 17.53
N ILE A 27 -1.55 -24.91 16.79
CA ILE A 27 -1.22 -23.62 16.18
C ILE A 27 -1.29 -22.46 17.19
N ARG A 28 -2.17 -22.55 18.20
CA ARG A 28 -2.28 -21.57 19.31
C ARG A 28 -1.21 -21.76 20.40
N SER A 29 -0.67 -22.96 20.56
CA SER A 29 0.29 -23.29 21.62
C SER A 29 1.58 -22.47 21.54
N GLU A 30 2.06 -21.96 22.67
CA GLU A 30 3.36 -21.27 22.76
C GLU A 30 4.54 -22.24 22.89
N ASP A 31 4.27 -23.51 23.24
CA ASP A 31 5.29 -24.54 23.51
C ASP A 31 5.61 -25.43 22.28
N THR A 32 4.87 -25.30 21.18
CA THR A 32 5.07 -26.09 19.94
C THR A 32 6.20 -25.50 19.09
N THR A 33 7.10 -26.35 18.57
CA THR A 33 8.20 -25.90 17.70
C THR A 33 7.70 -25.62 16.28
N GLY A 34 8.39 -24.72 15.57
CA GLY A 34 8.04 -24.32 14.20
C GLY A 34 7.68 -25.48 13.25
N PRO A 35 8.47 -26.58 13.16
CA PRO A 35 8.12 -27.74 12.33
C PRO A 35 6.79 -28.41 12.67
N ILE A 36 6.40 -28.46 13.96
CA ILE A 36 5.14 -29.07 14.41
C ILE A 36 3.97 -28.16 14.04
N THR A 37 4.07 -26.87 14.34
CA THR A 37 3.07 -25.86 13.95
C THR A 37 2.92 -25.80 12.42
N GLY A 38 4.02 -25.92 11.68
CA GLY A 38 4.04 -26.00 10.22
C GLY A 38 3.32 -27.24 9.66
N LEU A 39 3.39 -28.40 10.33
CA LEU A 39 2.61 -29.57 9.95
C LEU A 39 1.11 -29.36 10.21
N ALA A 40 0.73 -28.78 11.34
CA ALA A 40 -0.67 -28.46 11.65
C ALA A 40 -1.27 -27.49 10.62
N LEU A 41 -0.57 -26.37 10.33
CA LEU A 41 -0.96 -25.42 9.28
C LEU A 41 -1.10 -26.09 7.91
N SER A 42 -0.20 -27.03 7.57
CA SER A 42 -0.26 -27.75 6.30
C SER A 42 -1.48 -28.69 6.19
N SER A 43 -1.94 -29.25 7.31
CA SER A 43 -3.19 -30.03 7.38
C SER A 43 -4.42 -29.13 7.25
N VAL A 44 -4.46 -28.02 8.00
CA VAL A 44 -5.55 -27.03 7.95
C VAL A 44 -5.70 -26.45 6.53
N ASN A 45 -4.59 -26.14 5.84
CA ASN A 45 -4.65 -25.69 4.44
C ASN A 45 -5.28 -26.74 3.52
N LYS A 46 -4.97 -28.03 3.71
CA LYS A 46 -5.56 -29.12 2.91
C LYS A 46 -7.06 -29.29 3.18
N PHE A 47 -7.51 -29.16 4.42
CA PHE A 47 -8.93 -29.27 4.76
C PHE A 47 -9.76 -28.18 4.04
N LEU A 48 -9.22 -26.96 3.93
CA LEU A 48 -9.78 -25.90 3.10
C LEU A 48 -9.69 -26.22 1.60
N SER A 49 -8.49 -26.55 1.09
CA SER A 49 -8.26 -26.82 -0.34
C SER A 49 -9.06 -27.99 -0.90
N TYR A 50 -9.44 -28.96 -0.06
CA TYR A 50 -10.24 -30.12 -0.44
C TYR A 50 -11.74 -29.96 -0.15
N GLY A 51 -12.17 -28.80 0.39
CA GLY A 51 -13.58 -28.53 0.65
C GLY A 51 -14.21 -29.36 1.78
N LEU A 52 -13.42 -29.80 2.77
CA LEU A 52 -13.92 -30.63 3.89
C LEU A 52 -14.77 -29.85 4.90
N VAL A 53 -14.87 -28.53 4.77
CA VAL A 53 -15.80 -27.68 5.52
C VAL A 53 -16.95 -27.35 4.59
N ASP A 54 -18.10 -28.01 4.76
CA ASP A 54 -19.31 -27.74 3.98
C ASP A 54 -19.84 -26.32 4.27
N PRO A 55 -19.93 -25.42 3.27
CA PRO A 55 -20.47 -24.07 3.45
C PRO A 55 -21.93 -24.02 3.90
N THR A 56 -22.68 -25.12 3.84
CA THR A 56 -24.10 -25.21 4.22
C THR A 56 -24.33 -25.63 5.67
N SER A 57 -23.30 -26.10 6.38
CA SER A 57 -23.42 -26.51 7.78
C SER A 57 -23.53 -25.30 8.71
N GLU A 58 -24.50 -25.31 9.64
CA GLU A 58 -24.68 -24.25 10.66
C GLU A 58 -23.40 -24.02 11.49
N SER A 59 -22.60 -25.07 11.68
CA SER A 59 -21.33 -25.04 12.41
C SER A 59 -20.15 -24.43 11.62
N ALA A 60 -20.27 -24.28 10.29
CA ALA A 60 -19.18 -23.86 9.42
C ALA A 60 -18.69 -22.44 9.75
N SER A 61 -19.59 -21.49 10.00
CA SER A 61 -19.21 -20.10 10.34
C SER A 61 -18.42 -20.04 11.65
N ALA A 62 -18.83 -20.79 12.68
CA ALA A 62 -18.09 -20.88 13.93
C ALA A 62 -16.70 -21.53 13.76
N ALA A 63 -16.60 -22.58 12.94
CA ALA A 63 -15.33 -23.21 12.62
C ALA A 63 -14.38 -22.29 11.81
N ILE A 64 -14.92 -21.52 10.86
CA ILE A 64 -14.17 -20.58 10.03
C ILE A 64 -13.62 -19.41 10.86
N GLU A 65 -14.39 -18.86 11.80
CA GLU A 65 -13.88 -17.87 12.75
C GLU A 65 -12.85 -18.46 13.72
N ASN A 66 -13.06 -19.68 14.21
CA ASN A 66 -12.10 -20.40 15.05
C ASN A 66 -10.75 -20.64 14.32
N MET A 67 -10.80 -20.93 13.01
CA MET A 67 -9.62 -21.03 12.15
C MET A 67 -8.96 -19.66 11.90
N ALA A 68 -9.74 -18.62 11.63
CA ALA A 68 -9.24 -17.27 11.39
C ALA A 68 -8.45 -16.75 12.60
N ASP A 69 -9.01 -16.86 13.81
CA ASP A 69 -8.33 -16.52 15.05
C ASP A 69 -7.05 -17.34 15.23
N ALA A 70 -7.15 -18.68 15.20
CA ALA A 70 -6.03 -19.57 15.48
C ALA A 70 -4.82 -19.29 14.58
N VAL A 71 -5.04 -19.09 13.28
CA VAL A 71 -3.98 -18.89 12.29
C VAL A 71 -3.45 -17.46 12.31
N THR A 72 -4.31 -16.46 12.56
CA THR A 72 -3.88 -15.05 12.65
C THR A 72 -3.06 -14.78 13.91
N HIS A 73 -3.44 -15.40 15.03
CA HIS A 73 -2.77 -15.31 16.32
C HIS A 73 -1.76 -16.44 16.59
N ALA A 74 -1.42 -17.23 15.56
CA ALA A 74 -0.56 -18.41 15.62
C ALA A 74 0.77 -18.17 16.34
N ARG A 75 1.20 -19.16 17.12
CA ARG A 75 2.42 -19.13 17.94
C ARG A 75 3.26 -20.38 17.73
N PHE A 76 4.55 -20.23 17.97
CA PHE A 76 5.51 -21.32 17.97
C PHE A 76 6.80 -20.87 18.66
N VAL A 77 7.53 -21.83 19.23
CA VAL A 77 8.91 -21.67 19.67
C VAL A 77 9.77 -21.52 18.42
N GLY A 78 10.22 -20.29 18.15
CA GLY A 78 11.13 -19.99 17.07
C GLY A 78 12.47 -20.70 17.25
N THR A 79 12.92 -21.42 16.24
CA THR A 79 14.08 -22.33 16.29
C THR A 79 15.28 -21.77 15.54
N ASP A 80 15.08 -21.31 14.31
CA ASP A 80 16.05 -20.58 13.51
C ASP A 80 15.32 -19.71 12.48
N PRO A 81 15.89 -18.60 11.98
CA PRO A 81 15.17 -17.70 11.08
C PRO A 81 14.64 -18.36 9.79
N GLY A 82 15.30 -19.40 9.29
CA GLY A 82 14.88 -20.10 8.08
C GLY A 82 13.68 -21.01 8.32
N SER A 83 13.69 -21.81 9.40
CA SER A 83 12.52 -22.61 9.77
C SER A 83 11.34 -21.73 10.21
N ASP A 84 11.60 -20.63 10.92
CA ASP A 84 10.59 -19.66 11.34
C ASP A 84 9.90 -19.00 10.12
N GLU A 85 10.65 -18.62 9.08
CA GLU A 85 10.07 -18.10 7.82
C GLU A 85 9.24 -19.14 7.05
N VAL A 86 9.63 -20.42 7.08
CA VAL A 86 8.81 -21.50 6.48
C VAL A 86 7.47 -21.66 7.21
N VAL A 87 7.41 -21.38 8.51
CA VAL A 87 6.13 -21.34 9.26
C VAL A 87 5.32 -20.10 8.89
N LEU A 88 5.93 -18.92 8.81
CA LEU A 88 5.26 -17.69 8.37
C LEU A 88 4.68 -17.81 6.95
N MET A 89 5.40 -18.46 6.03
CA MET A 89 4.89 -18.79 4.69
C MET A 89 3.67 -19.71 4.74
N LYS A 90 3.63 -20.68 5.67
CA LYS A 90 2.49 -21.59 5.86
C LYS A 90 1.29 -20.91 6.51
N ILE A 91 1.51 -19.98 7.45
CA ILE A 91 0.47 -19.10 7.99
C ILE A 91 -0.16 -18.30 6.83
N LEU A 92 0.67 -17.61 6.05
CA LEU A 92 0.24 -16.83 4.89
C LEU A 92 -0.58 -17.65 3.88
N GLN A 93 -0.13 -18.88 3.56
CA GLN A 93 -0.85 -19.80 2.68
C GLN A 93 -2.24 -20.17 3.23
N VAL A 94 -2.34 -20.50 4.52
CA VAL A 94 -3.64 -20.82 5.14
C VAL A 94 -4.56 -19.60 5.14
N LEU A 95 -4.06 -18.41 5.49
CA LEU A 95 -4.85 -17.18 5.49
C LEU A 95 -5.36 -16.82 4.08
N ARG A 96 -4.53 -17.01 3.05
CA ARG A 96 -4.92 -16.86 1.64
C ARG A 96 -6.04 -17.83 1.26
N THR A 97 -5.86 -19.13 1.51
CA THR A 97 -6.86 -20.15 1.17
C THR A 97 -8.17 -19.92 1.93
N LEU A 98 -8.11 -19.51 3.20
CA LEU A 98 -9.27 -19.27 4.05
C LEU A 98 -10.16 -18.14 3.50
N LEU A 99 -9.57 -17.00 3.12
CA LEU A 99 -10.35 -15.87 2.61
C LEU A 99 -10.80 -16.06 1.15
N LEU A 100 -10.01 -16.75 0.31
CA LEU A 100 -10.33 -16.96 -1.11
C LEU A 100 -11.32 -18.10 -1.40
N THR A 101 -11.46 -19.08 -0.50
CA THR A 101 -12.43 -20.18 -0.70
C THR A 101 -13.88 -19.74 -0.45
N PRO A 102 -14.90 -20.47 -0.95
CA PRO A 102 -16.30 -20.13 -0.72
C PRO A 102 -16.67 -19.99 0.75
N VAL A 103 -16.11 -20.83 1.63
CA VAL A 103 -16.29 -20.77 3.09
C VAL A 103 -15.79 -19.46 3.71
N GLY A 104 -14.82 -18.78 3.08
CA GLY A 104 -14.38 -17.45 3.48
C GLY A 104 -15.49 -16.40 3.46
N ALA A 105 -16.60 -16.62 2.75
CA ALA A 105 -17.78 -15.75 2.80
C ALA A 105 -18.47 -15.69 4.18
N TYR A 106 -18.21 -16.65 5.08
CA TYR A 106 -18.80 -16.70 6.42
C TYR A 106 -17.95 -16.02 7.50
N MET A 107 -16.82 -15.42 7.13
CA MET A 107 -15.93 -14.70 8.05
C MET A 107 -16.53 -13.37 8.51
N THR A 108 -16.20 -12.92 9.71
CA THR A 108 -16.61 -11.59 10.21
C THR A 108 -15.78 -10.45 9.61
N ASN A 109 -16.29 -9.23 9.69
CA ASN A 109 -15.57 -8.02 9.28
C ASN A 109 -14.24 -7.86 10.05
N GLU A 110 -14.25 -8.19 11.33
CA GLU A 110 -13.11 -8.19 12.24
C GLU A 110 -12.05 -9.19 11.79
N SER A 111 -12.43 -10.45 11.57
CA SER A 111 -11.51 -11.52 11.16
C SER A 111 -10.87 -11.25 9.79
N VAL A 112 -11.61 -10.68 8.83
CA VAL A 112 -11.02 -10.22 7.55
C VAL A 112 -10.00 -9.10 7.77
N CYS A 113 -10.31 -8.11 8.61
CA CYS A 113 -9.37 -7.03 8.93
C CYS A 113 -8.09 -7.54 9.64
N GLU A 114 -8.22 -8.48 10.58
CA GLU A 114 -7.06 -9.02 11.30
C GLU A 114 -6.17 -9.91 10.41
N ILE A 115 -6.76 -10.66 9.47
CA ILE A 115 -6.01 -11.36 8.40
C ILE A 115 -5.20 -10.37 7.56
N MET A 116 -5.85 -9.33 7.02
CA MET A 116 -5.17 -8.31 6.21
C MET A 116 -4.03 -7.65 7.00
N GLN A 117 -4.27 -7.32 8.28
CA GLN A 117 -3.24 -6.73 9.15
C GLN A 117 -2.06 -7.68 9.39
N SER A 118 -2.28 -9.00 9.51
CA SER A 118 -1.20 -9.97 9.66
C SER A 118 -0.37 -10.10 8.38
N CYS A 119 -1.01 -10.07 7.20
CA CYS A 119 -0.31 -10.02 5.92
C CYS A 119 0.52 -8.74 5.74
N PHE A 120 -0.03 -7.55 6.05
CA PHE A 120 0.72 -6.28 6.04
C PHE A 120 1.91 -6.30 7.01
N ARG A 121 1.76 -6.90 8.20
CA ARG A 121 2.85 -7.08 9.16
C ARG A 121 4.00 -7.92 8.58
N ILE A 122 3.69 -8.96 7.80
CA ILE A 122 4.71 -9.75 7.08
C ILE A 122 5.39 -8.88 6.01
N CYS A 123 4.63 -8.17 5.16
CA CYS A 123 5.20 -7.32 4.10
C CYS A 123 6.17 -6.25 4.61
N PHE A 124 5.91 -5.67 5.78
CA PHE A 124 6.66 -4.52 6.31
C PHE A 124 7.70 -4.87 7.41
N GLU A 125 7.79 -6.12 7.87
CA GLU A 125 8.88 -6.56 8.75
C GLU A 125 10.18 -6.76 7.94
N MET A 126 11.01 -5.71 7.88
CA MET A 126 12.26 -5.67 7.10
C MET A 126 13.30 -6.76 7.48
N ARG A 127 13.07 -7.50 8.58
CA ARG A 127 13.92 -8.62 9.02
C ARG A 127 13.63 -9.92 8.26
N LEU A 128 12.49 -10.02 7.57
CA LEU A 128 12.10 -11.18 6.78
C LEU A 128 12.67 -11.10 5.35
N SER A 129 12.91 -12.26 4.75
CA SER A 129 13.37 -12.37 3.37
C SER A 129 12.47 -11.62 2.39
N GLU A 130 13.08 -11.12 1.32
CA GLU A 130 12.34 -10.44 0.26
C GLU A 130 11.32 -11.37 -0.42
N LEU A 131 11.63 -12.67 -0.53
CA LEU A 131 10.72 -13.67 -1.06
C LEU A 131 9.45 -13.82 -0.21
N LEU A 132 9.57 -13.89 1.12
CA LEU A 132 8.41 -13.96 2.01
C LEU A 132 7.61 -12.65 1.97
N ARG A 133 8.28 -11.49 1.95
CA ARG A 133 7.62 -10.18 1.83
C ARG A 133 6.87 -10.01 0.50
N LYS A 134 7.44 -10.47 -0.61
CA LYS A 134 6.79 -10.47 -1.94
C LYS A 134 5.68 -11.51 -2.09
N SER A 135 5.79 -12.66 -1.42
CA SER A 135 4.68 -13.62 -1.34
C SER A 135 3.48 -13.04 -0.57
N ALA A 136 3.74 -12.29 0.51
CA ALA A 136 2.69 -11.58 1.25
C ALA A 136 2.10 -10.40 0.46
N GLU A 137 2.90 -9.69 -0.34
CA GLU A 137 2.44 -8.66 -1.29
C GLU A 137 1.46 -9.24 -2.32
N HIS A 138 1.82 -10.34 -2.97
CA HIS A 138 0.93 -11.03 -3.91
C HIS A 138 -0.35 -11.55 -3.24
N THR A 139 -0.23 -12.06 -2.00
CA THR A 139 -1.39 -12.49 -1.21
C THR A 139 -2.34 -11.33 -0.89
N LEU A 140 -1.82 -10.13 -0.60
CA LEU A 140 -2.64 -8.93 -0.40
C LEU A 140 -3.33 -8.49 -1.69
N VAL A 141 -2.67 -8.59 -2.86
CA VAL A 141 -3.27 -8.35 -4.18
C VAL A 141 -4.48 -9.26 -4.40
N ASP A 142 -4.30 -10.57 -4.22
CA ASP A 142 -5.37 -11.57 -4.32
C ASP A 142 -6.58 -11.23 -3.40
N MET A 143 -6.31 -10.87 -2.15
CA MET A 143 -7.34 -10.55 -1.16
C MET A 143 -8.07 -9.23 -1.46
N VAL A 144 -7.35 -8.19 -1.91
CA VAL A 144 -7.96 -6.91 -2.32
C VAL A 144 -8.85 -7.11 -3.55
N GLN A 145 -8.38 -7.85 -4.57
CA GLN A 145 -9.16 -8.16 -5.76
C GLN A 145 -10.48 -8.87 -5.39
N LEU A 146 -10.43 -9.85 -4.49
CA LEU A 146 -11.62 -10.55 -4.02
C LEU A 146 -12.60 -9.63 -3.26
N LEU A 147 -12.10 -8.80 -2.36
CA LEU A 147 -12.94 -7.93 -1.53
C LEU A 147 -13.62 -6.82 -2.36
N PHE A 148 -12.94 -6.29 -3.38
CA PHE A 148 -13.51 -5.28 -4.28
C PHE A 148 -14.43 -5.87 -5.35
N SER A 149 -14.12 -7.05 -5.91
CA SER A 149 -15.03 -7.74 -6.83
C SER A 149 -16.32 -8.26 -6.16
N ARG A 150 -16.33 -8.41 -4.83
CA ARG A 150 -17.55 -8.69 -4.04
C ARG A 150 -18.40 -7.46 -3.70
N LEU A 151 -17.96 -6.23 -4.00
CA LEU A 151 -18.75 -5.00 -3.80
C LEU A 151 -20.22 -5.10 -4.27
N PRO A 152 -20.56 -5.66 -5.46
CA PRO A 152 -21.95 -5.74 -5.94
C PRO A 152 -22.90 -6.53 -5.03
N GLN A 153 -22.36 -7.33 -4.11
CA GLN A 153 -23.09 -8.21 -3.20
C GLN A 153 -23.46 -7.51 -1.88
N PHE A 154 -22.83 -6.38 -1.56
CA PHE A 154 -23.00 -5.68 -0.28
C PHE A 154 -24.07 -4.59 -0.35
N LYS A 155 -24.88 -4.49 0.71
CA LYS A 155 -25.87 -3.43 0.90
C LYS A 155 -25.18 -2.16 1.41
N ASP A 156 -25.67 -0.99 1.01
CA ASP A 156 -25.25 0.28 1.62
C ASP A 156 -25.96 0.44 2.98
N ASP A 157 -25.43 -0.24 4.00
CA ASP A 157 -25.92 -0.16 5.37
C ASP A 157 -25.54 1.19 6.01
N ALA A 158 -26.15 2.26 5.51
CA ALA A 158 -25.90 3.67 5.83
C ALA A 158 -26.25 4.08 7.29
N LYS A 159 -26.41 3.12 8.20
CA LYS A 159 -26.54 3.36 9.65
C LYS A 159 -25.16 3.58 10.26
N ALA A 160 -24.71 4.84 10.25
CA ALA A 160 -23.40 5.29 10.70
C ALA A 160 -22.93 4.75 12.07
N GLY A 161 -23.85 4.38 12.97
CA GLY A 161 -23.53 3.81 14.29
C GLY A 161 -22.78 2.47 14.26
N ILE A 162 -22.93 1.62 13.23
CA ILE A 162 -22.18 0.35 13.15
C ILE A 162 -20.69 0.62 12.95
N LEU A 163 -20.34 1.61 12.13
CA LEU A 163 -18.95 1.88 11.76
C LEU A 163 -18.11 2.50 12.90
N ALA A 164 -18.75 2.98 13.97
CA ALA A 164 -18.06 3.51 15.14
C ALA A 164 -17.32 2.42 15.96
N ASN A 165 -17.76 1.16 15.87
CA ASN A 165 -17.29 0.06 16.72
C ASN A 165 -16.22 -0.82 16.07
N MET A 166 -15.95 -0.68 14.77
CA MET A 166 -14.95 -1.47 14.04
C MET A 166 -13.52 -1.28 14.60
N LYS A 167 -12.79 -2.39 14.77
CA LYS A 167 -11.33 -2.36 15.00
C LYS A 167 -10.64 -1.69 13.82
N LYS A 168 -10.15 -0.45 14.00
CA LYS A 168 -9.46 0.27 12.92
C LYS A 168 -8.12 -0.36 12.56
N LEU A 169 -7.92 -0.64 11.28
CA LEU A 169 -6.65 -1.05 10.69
C LEU A 169 -5.60 0.03 10.93
N LYS A 170 -4.60 -0.31 11.76
CA LYS A 170 -3.50 0.57 12.13
C LYS A 170 -2.21 -0.22 12.14
N MET A 171 -1.19 0.31 11.46
CA MET A 171 0.18 -0.14 11.72
C MET A 171 0.56 0.26 13.14
N ARG A 172 1.13 -0.68 13.90
CA ARG A 172 1.95 -0.39 15.07
C ARG A 172 3.37 -0.81 14.71
N ALA A 173 4.36 0.00 15.07
CA ALA A 173 5.78 -0.31 14.86
C ALA A 173 6.32 -1.38 15.83
N GLY A 174 5.49 -2.39 16.14
CA GLY A 174 5.88 -3.58 16.90
C GLY A 174 6.26 -4.68 15.93
N GLY A 175 7.56 -4.88 15.71
CA GLY A 175 8.07 -6.03 14.97
C GLY A 175 7.70 -7.35 15.64
N VAL A 176 7.83 -8.46 14.92
CA VAL A 176 7.32 -9.80 15.29
C VAL A 176 7.85 -10.29 16.66
N GLY A 177 8.95 -9.74 17.15
CA GLY A 177 9.55 -10.07 18.45
C GLY A 177 8.82 -9.54 19.72
N ASP A 178 7.85 -8.61 19.62
CA ASP A 178 7.21 -8.00 20.80
C ASP A 178 6.15 -8.90 21.49
N ILE A 179 6.06 -10.16 21.06
CA ILE A 179 5.35 -11.25 21.75
C ILE A 179 6.06 -11.65 23.07
N ARG A 180 7.34 -11.27 23.25
CA ARG A 180 8.14 -11.67 24.44
C ARG A 180 7.71 -10.94 25.72
N GLY A 181 7.05 -11.67 26.60
CA GLY A 181 6.32 -11.15 27.76
C GLY A 181 7.09 -10.26 28.76
N LYS A 182 6.37 -9.28 29.33
CA LYS A 182 6.87 -8.25 30.26
C LYS A 182 7.30 -8.80 31.63
N ARG A 183 8.54 -9.31 31.76
CA ARG A 183 9.19 -9.54 33.07
C ARG A 183 9.73 -8.23 33.66
N ALA A 184 8.85 -7.48 34.33
CA ALA A 184 9.17 -6.21 34.99
C ALA A 184 10.11 -6.36 36.20
N LYS A 185 11.43 -6.34 35.99
CA LYS A 185 12.41 -6.18 37.08
C LYS A 185 12.52 -4.72 37.51
N ARG A 186 11.83 -4.34 38.59
CA ARG A 186 12.04 -3.06 39.30
C ARG A 186 13.47 -2.99 39.85
N SER A 187 14.28 -2.06 39.35
CA SER A 187 15.55 -1.64 39.97
C SER A 187 15.33 -0.36 40.81
N PRO A 188 15.82 -0.28 42.06
CA PRO A 188 15.78 0.96 42.84
C PRO A 188 16.83 1.97 42.37
N ARG A 189 16.46 3.25 42.23
CA ARG A 189 17.43 4.35 42.08
C ARG A 189 18.12 4.63 43.43
N PRO A 190 19.46 4.70 43.50
CA PRO A 190 20.13 5.30 44.65
C PRO A 190 19.96 6.84 44.65
N ARG A 191 19.85 7.43 45.85
CA ARG A 191 19.79 8.90 46.04
C ARG A 191 21.20 9.50 46.11
N GLN A 192 21.37 10.71 45.58
CA GLN A 192 22.62 11.47 45.67
C GLN A 192 22.85 12.02 47.10
N LYS A 193 24.12 12.08 47.52
CA LYS A 193 24.67 13.06 48.46
C LYS A 193 26.06 13.50 47.96
N LYS A 194 26.41 14.78 48.13
CA LYS A 194 27.78 15.31 47.94
C LYS A 194 28.48 15.46 49.32
N PRO A 195 29.62 16.18 49.50
CA PRO A 195 30.85 15.49 49.87
C PRO A 195 31.51 15.98 51.16
N VAL A 196 32.41 15.18 51.73
CA VAL A 196 33.44 15.61 52.69
C VAL A 196 34.73 14.88 52.32
N ALA A 197 35.89 15.50 52.53
CA ALA A 197 37.20 14.92 52.26
C ALA A 197 38.06 14.96 53.52
N GLU A 198 38.89 13.93 53.74
CA GLU A 198 40.25 14.06 54.28
C GLU A 198 41.06 12.75 54.16
N ARG A 199 42.35 12.84 54.51
CA ARG A 199 43.43 11.81 54.50
C ARG A 199 44.19 11.95 55.86
N PRO A 200 45.17 11.10 56.28
CA PRO A 200 46.09 10.29 55.46
C PRO A 200 46.58 8.91 56.02
N ALA A 201 47.39 8.21 55.19
CA ALA A 201 48.45 7.22 55.54
C ALA A 201 48.04 5.96 56.37
N MET A 202 48.81 4.88 56.53
CA MET A 202 50.05 4.31 55.95
C MET A 202 49.87 2.76 56.02
N GLU A 203 50.46 1.83 55.26
CA GLU A 203 51.88 1.51 54.94
C GLU A 203 51.98 0.53 53.73
N LYS A 204 53.21 0.11 53.37
CA LYS A 204 53.58 -1.03 52.48
C LYS A 204 54.81 -1.74 53.09
N PRO A 205 55.00 -3.06 52.84
CA PRO A 205 56.05 -3.43 51.87
C PRO A 205 55.79 -4.69 50.99
N SER A 206 56.47 -4.72 49.84
CA SER A 206 56.78 -5.87 48.94
C SER A 206 58.24 -6.36 49.21
N PRO A 207 58.88 -7.44 48.64
CA PRO A 207 58.90 -8.00 47.25
C PRO A 207 58.56 -9.55 47.18
N VAL A 208 58.42 -10.31 46.06
CA VAL A 208 59.14 -10.53 44.75
C VAL A 208 60.47 -11.32 44.90
N PRO A 209 60.92 -12.28 44.02
CA PRO A 209 60.43 -12.81 42.70
C PRO A 209 59.95 -14.31 42.76
N GLU A 210 60.25 -15.37 41.96
CA GLU A 210 61.16 -15.70 40.81
C GLU A 210 60.80 -17.03 40.03
N LEU A 211 61.50 -17.33 38.91
CA LEU A 211 61.45 -18.56 38.02
C LEU A 211 62.84 -19.33 38.05
N PRO A 212 63.29 -20.28 37.16
CA PRO A 212 62.74 -20.92 35.93
C PRO A 212 63.07 -22.46 35.67
N ALA A 213 62.69 -22.97 34.48
CA ALA A 213 63.40 -23.93 33.57
C ALA A 213 63.57 -25.47 33.81
N SER A 214 62.85 -26.27 32.97
CA SER A 214 63.24 -27.42 32.09
C SER A 214 64.22 -28.57 32.47
N GLU A 215 63.82 -29.84 32.18
CA GLU A 215 64.52 -30.81 31.27
C GLU A 215 63.66 -32.07 30.92
N GLU A 216 64.13 -32.95 30.01
CA GLU A 216 63.45 -34.14 29.41
C GLU A 216 64.26 -35.46 29.64
N PRO A 217 63.80 -36.71 29.35
CA PRO A 217 63.76 -37.27 27.98
C PRO A 217 62.71 -38.39 27.67
N THR A 218 62.80 -38.96 26.46
CA THR A 218 61.90 -39.95 25.77
C THR A 218 62.41 -41.43 25.86
N PRO A 219 61.73 -42.53 25.38
CA PRO A 219 61.48 -42.84 23.93
C PRO A 219 60.20 -43.64 23.50
N THR A 220 59.68 -43.26 22.30
CA THR A 220 59.26 -44.02 21.07
C THR A 220 59.01 -45.56 21.03
N PRO A 221 58.25 -46.15 20.03
CA PRO A 221 58.29 -45.82 18.58
C PRO A 221 56.97 -45.80 17.74
N SER A 222 57.12 -45.32 16.50
CA SER A 222 56.13 -45.20 15.40
C SER A 222 56.35 -46.28 14.31
N PRO A 223 55.68 -46.28 13.11
CA PRO A 223 55.98 -45.35 12.00
C PRO A 223 54.78 -44.94 11.10
N THR A 224 55.08 -44.34 9.93
CA THR A 224 54.21 -43.51 9.06
C THR A 224 53.79 -44.14 7.72
N HIS A 225 52.78 -43.55 7.05
CA HIS A 225 52.77 -43.03 5.64
C HIS A 225 51.31 -42.90 5.12
N SER A 226 50.89 -42.17 4.07
CA SER A 226 51.32 -41.03 3.22
C SER A 226 50.68 -41.23 1.81
N SER A 227 50.56 -40.17 0.99
CA SER A 227 50.18 -40.14 -0.45
C SER A 227 48.68 -40.04 -0.85
N ALA A 228 48.44 -39.66 -2.11
CA ALA A 228 47.13 -39.33 -2.69
C ALA A 228 47.09 -39.56 -4.22
N THR A 229 45.90 -39.86 -4.79
CA THR A 229 45.49 -39.86 -6.23
C THR A 229 46.29 -40.75 -7.21
N PRO A 230 45.62 -41.47 -8.16
CA PRO A 230 45.36 -40.90 -9.50
C PRO A 230 44.05 -41.43 -10.18
N THR A 231 44.05 -41.56 -11.52
CA THR A 231 42.91 -41.43 -12.44
C THR A 231 42.57 -42.66 -13.33
N ASN A 232 41.32 -42.67 -13.84
CA ASN A 232 40.84 -43.10 -15.17
C ASN A 232 40.70 -44.58 -15.64
N SER A 233 39.57 -44.80 -16.34
CA SER A 233 39.34 -45.61 -17.57
C SER A 233 38.88 -47.09 -17.55
N ALA A 234 37.69 -47.31 -18.16
CA ALA A 234 37.28 -48.37 -19.12
C ALA A 234 37.34 -49.88 -18.72
N ALA A 235 36.38 -50.77 -19.06
CA ALA A 235 35.05 -50.70 -19.73
C ALA A 235 34.20 -51.98 -19.31
N THR A 236 33.23 -52.61 -20.00
CA THR A 236 32.73 -52.61 -21.41
C THR A 236 31.29 -53.21 -21.53
N THR A 237 30.82 -53.38 -22.78
CA THR A 237 29.55 -53.90 -23.37
C THR A 237 29.43 -55.45 -23.45
N PRO A 238 28.37 -56.09 -24.03
CA PRO A 238 27.16 -55.61 -24.75
C PRO A 238 25.81 -56.00 -24.09
N GLY A 239 24.59 -55.63 -24.53
CA GLY A 239 24.05 -54.86 -25.67
C GLY A 239 22.50 -54.75 -25.51
N ASP A 240 21.63 -54.49 -26.50
CA ASP A 240 21.83 -54.13 -27.91
C ASP A 240 20.53 -53.59 -28.58
N VAL A 241 20.64 -52.68 -29.58
CA VAL A 241 19.85 -52.52 -30.84
C VAL A 241 18.29 -52.44 -30.80
N THR A 242 17.57 -51.48 -31.45
CA THR A 242 17.71 -50.89 -32.82
C THR A 242 17.40 -49.37 -32.88
N PRO A 243 17.80 -48.62 -33.95
CA PRO A 243 17.75 -47.14 -34.00
C PRO A 243 17.06 -46.51 -35.25
N THR A 244 17.22 -45.18 -35.40
CA THR A 244 17.48 -44.35 -36.63
C THR A 244 16.44 -43.28 -37.03
N PRO A 245 16.80 -42.23 -37.81
CA PRO A 245 18.06 -41.45 -37.88
C PRO A 245 17.84 -39.91 -37.96
N SER A 246 18.91 -39.09 -37.91
CA SER A 246 18.84 -37.63 -38.19
C SER A 246 20.18 -36.97 -38.56
N VAL A 247 20.42 -36.66 -39.85
CA VAL A 247 21.45 -35.78 -40.48
C VAL A 247 21.26 -35.79 -42.02
N PRO A 248 21.87 -34.92 -42.86
CA PRO A 248 22.17 -33.48 -42.71
C PRO A 248 21.87 -32.62 -43.99
N ASP A 249 22.11 -31.31 -43.88
CA ASP A 249 22.64 -30.32 -44.87
C ASP A 249 22.38 -30.40 -46.40
N SER A 250 21.94 -29.27 -46.97
CA SER A 250 22.16 -28.75 -48.35
C SER A 250 21.38 -27.41 -48.53
N GLY A 251 21.86 -26.33 -49.17
CA GLY A 251 23.22 -26.04 -49.67
C GLY A 251 23.27 -25.34 -51.04
N VAL A 252 23.11 -24.01 -51.11
CA VAL A 252 23.61 -23.03 -52.14
C VAL A 252 23.31 -21.61 -51.60
N ASP A 253 24.22 -20.65 -51.45
CA ASP A 253 25.39 -20.15 -52.22
C ASP A 253 25.05 -19.10 -53.29
N LEU A 254 25.57 -17.89 -53.09
CA LEU A 254 26.27 -17.09 -54.10
C LEU A 254 27.06 -15.96 -53.43
N SER A 255 28.30 -15.75 -53.84
CA SER A 255 29.20 -14.71 -53.33
C SER A 255 29.69 -13.80 -54.46
N VAL A 256 30.21 -12.59 -54.14
CA VAL A 256 31.39 -11.96 -54.80
C VAL A 256 31.75 -10.60 -54.17
N ARG A 257 32.92 -10.58 -53.52
CA ARG A 257 34.03 -9.59 -53.52
C ARG A 257 33.80 -8.07 -53.34
N GLU A 258 34.52 -7.56 -52.34
CA GLU A 258 35.58 -6.52 -52.45
C GLU A 258 35.34 -5.27 -53.33
N SER A 259 35.28 -4.10 -52.68
CA SER A 259 36.18 -2.97 -52.99
C SER A 259 36.21 -1.97 -51.84
N GLY A 260 37.41 -1.47 -51.53
CA GLY A 260 37.63 -0.33 -50.64
C GLY A 260 38.89 0.41 -51.08
N SER A 261 38.88 1.73 -50.97
CA SER A 261 40.05 2.59 -51.19
C SER A 261 39.88 3.91 -50.47
N ASP A 262 40.99 4.44 -49.97
CA ASP A 262 41.08 5.63 -49.13
C ASP A 262 40.81 6.95 -49.88
N GLY A 263 40.71 8.05 -49.13
CA GLY A 263 40.42 9.38 -49.68
C GLY A 263 40.55 10.53 -48.68
N GLU A 264 41.69 10.67 -48.01
CA GLU A 264 42.03 11.90 -47.27
C GLU A 264 42.38 13.04 -48.25
N GLN A 265 41.76 14.22 -48.11
CA GLN A 265 42.47 15.51 -48.09
C GLN A 265 41.58 16.73 -47.77
N GLU A 266 42.22 17.75 -47.19
CA GLU A 266 41.68 19.10 -46.94
C GLU A 266 41.67 19.96 -48.24
N VAL A 267 41.01 21.14 -48.22
CA VAL A 267 41.58 22.47 -48.58
C VAL A 267 40.51 23.54 -48.92
N ARG A 268 40.55 24.66 -48.19
CA ARG A 268 40.13 26.07 -48.49
C ARG A 268 38.69 26.45 -48.95
N GLU A 269 38.12 27.35 -48.16
CA GLU A 269 37.72 28.74 -48.51
C GLU A 269 37.55 29.14 -50.00
N ASN A 270 36.38 29.69 -50.38
CA ASN A 270 36.30 31.10 -50.80
C ASN A 270 34.86 31.70 -50.82
N SER A 271 34.63 32.72 -49.98
CA SER A 271 34.12 34.09 -50.22
C SER A 271 33.06 34.47 -51.30
N GLU A 272 32.30 35.54 -50.97
CA GLU A 272 31.52 36.49 -51.84
C GLU A 272 30.12 36.03 -52.35
N GLU A 273 29.05 36.86 -52.41
CA GLU A 273 28.85 38.27 -52.01
C GLU A 273 27.36 38.67 -51.75
N LYS A 274 27.11 39.57 -50.76
CA LYS A 274 25.99 40.57 -50.61
C LYS A 274 24.50 40.10 -50.55
N THR A 275 23.52 40.89 -50.05
CA THR A 275 23.43 42.37 -49.80
C THR A 275 22.55 42.74 -48.58
N GLU A 276 22.79 43.92 -47.97
CA GLU A 276 21.89 44.78 -47.13
C GLU A 276 21.08 44.15 -45.96
N GLU A 277 21.38 44.46 -44.68
CA GLU A 277 21.08 45.71 -43.91
C GLU A 277 19.57 45.95 -43.65
N THR A 278 19.11 46.11 -42.40
CA THR A 278 19.49 47.20 -41.47
C THR A 278 19.38 46.82 -39.98
N SER A 279 19.89 47.68 -39.09
CA SER A 279 20.09 47.43 -37.65
C SER A 279 19.23 48.29 -36.71
N VAL A 280 19.00 47.79 -35.48
CA VAL A 280 19.07 48.57 -34.23
C VAL A 280 19.59 47.64 -33.11
N GLU A 281 20.73 47.98 -32.50
CA GLU A 281 21.06 47.58 -31.11
C GLU A 281 20.72 48.76 -30.19
N GLU A 282 20.32 48.49 -28.94
CA GLU A 282 20.78 49.31 -27.82
C GLU A 282 20.95 48.45 -26.55
N ARG A 283 21.80 48.89 -25.61
CA ARG A 283 22.39 48.02 -24.58
C ARG A 283 21.98 48.36 -23.15
N LEU A 284 21.81 47.29 -22.36
CA LEU A 284 22.24 47.11 -20.96
C LEU A 284 22.48 48.37 -20.10
N SER A 285 21.83 48.42 -18.94
CA SER A 285 22.51 48.84 -17.70
C SER A 285 22.00 48.07 -16.49
N GLU A 286 22.93 47.54 -15.70
CA GLU A 286 22.68 47.01 -14.34
C GLU A 286 22.91 48.11 -13.30
N SER A 287 22.20 48.05 -12.17
CA SER A 287 22.67 48.67 -10.92
C SER A 287 22.05 47.97 -9.70
N THR A 288 22.71 48.09 -8.55
CA THR A 288 22.62 47.15 -7.42
C THR A 288 21.80 47.63 -6.22
N GLU A 289 21.27 46.66 -5.47
CA GLU A 289 20.99 46.64 -4.02
C GLU A 289 20.74 47.96 -3.26
N SER A 290 19.58 48.03 -2.59
CA SER A 290 19.57 48.26 -1.13
C SER A 290 18.25 47.80 -0.51
N ALA A 291 18.25 47.54 0.81
CA ALA A 291 17.07 47.09 1.56
C ALA A 291 16.71 48.09 2.67
N ALA A 292 15.41 48.36 2.81
CA ALA A 292 14.78 48.87 4.02
C ALA A 292 13.27 48.58 3.94
N GLY A 293 12.60 48.43 5.08
CA GLY A 293 11.14 48.30 5.15
C GLY A 293 10.57 49.05 6.34
N SER A 294 9.29 49.40 6.26
CA SER A 294 8.51 49.96 7.37
C SER A 294 7.02 49.84 7.08
N GLU A 295 6.23 49.62 8.13
CA GLU A 295 4.77 49.60 8.11
C GLU A 295 4.18 51.04 8.08
N LEU A 296 2.86 51.13 7.87
CA LEU A 296 1.86 52.15 8.26
C LEU A 296 0.72 52.05 7.21
N ASP A 297 -0.48 51.57 7.52
CA ASP A 297 -1.49 52.10 8.45
C ASP A 297 -2.07 53.46 8.03
N LEU A 298 -3.34 53.45 7.64
CA LEU A 298 -4.23 54.60 7.45
C LEU A 298 -5.67 54.13 7.69
N GLY A 299 -6.23 54.51 8.85
CA GLY A 299 -7.64 54.34 9.19
C GLY A 299 -8.44 55.65 9.10
N THR A 300 -9.69 55.56 9.57
CA THR A 300 -10.72 56.62 9.72
C THR A 300 -11.28 57.23 8.41
N ASP A 301 -12.53 57.70 8.35
CA ASP A 301 -13.55 57.81 9.41
C ASP A 301 -14.99 57.46 8.93
N SER A 302 -15.96 57.55 9.85
CA SER A 302 -17.34 57.09 9.73
C SER A 302 -18.38 58.22 9.73
N GLU A 303 -19.54 58.02 9.09
CA GLU A 303 -20.77 58.77 9.43
C GLU A 303 -22.05 57.94 9.21
N LYS A 304 -23.19 58.39 9.75
CA LYS A 304 -24.45 57.60 9.93
C LYS A 304 -25.71 58.32 9.44
N THR A 305 -26.75 57.56 9.12
CA THR A 305 -28.22 57.83 9.25
C THR A 305 -28.99 56.68 8.54
N GLU A 306 -30.21 56.25 8.90
CA GLU A 306 -31.07 56.45 10.08
C GLU A 306 -32.08 55.26 10.23
N SER A 307 -32.34 54.83 11.48
CA SER A 307 -33.62 54.45 12.16
C SER A 307 -34.85 53.87 11.41
N LEU A 308 -35.81 53.13 11.99
CA LEU A 308 -36.11 52.43 13.30
C LEU A 308 -37.50 51.70 13.09
N PRO A 309 -38.12 50.98 14.08
CA PRO A 309 -37.66 50.39 15.34
C PRO A 309 -37.63 48.84 15.23
N GLU A 310 -38.36 47.90 15.88
CA GLU A 310 -39.29 47.69 17.04
C GLU A 310 -39.40 46.13 17.17
N ASN A 311 -39.55 45.36 18.26
CA ASN A 311 -39.71 45.44 19.73
C ASN A 311 -38.73 44.41 20.38
N THR A 312 -38.23 44.48 21.63
CA THR A 312 -38.81 44.25 22.99
C THR A 312 -39.47 42.86 23.21
N GLU A 313 -39.30 42.15 24.35
CA GLU A 313 -38.80 42.50 25.70
C GLU A 313 -37.82 41.43 26.29
N ASP A 314 -36.77 41.88 27.00
CA ASP A 314 -36.34 41.54 28.39
C ASP A 314 -36.24 40.08 28.94
N ALA A 315 -35.36 39.74 29.91
CA ALA A 315 -34.15 40.37 30.46
C ALA A 315 -33.37 39.42 31.42
N ASP A 316 -32.28 39.94 32.00
CA ASP A 316 -31.58 39.56 33.24
C ASP A 316 -30.59 38.37 33.29
N SER A 317 -29.54 38.57 34.12
CA SER A 317 -28.32 37.77 34.17
C SER A 317 -27.50 37.98 35.46
N VAL A 318 -27.10 36.91 36.15
CA VAL A 318 -25.91 36.77 37.04
C VAL A 318 -25.66 35.25 37.25
N ASN A 319 -24.44 34.70 37.17
CA ASN A 319 -23.31 34.76 38.12
C ASN A 319 -23.64 34.07 39.49
N GLU A 320 -22.86 33.15 40.09
CA GLU A 320 -21.47 32.68 39.83
C GLU A 320 -21.19 31.31 40.56
N GLN A 321 -19.99 30.73 40.37
CA GLN A 321 -19.25 29.73 41.23
C GLN A 321 -19.64 28.22 41.29
N SER A 322 -18.77 27.42 40.63
CA SER A 322 -18.03 26.18 41.01
C SER A 322 -18.65 24.88 41.61
N ASP A 323 -17.92 23.79 41.29
CA ASP A 323 -17.66 22.54 42.05
C ASP A 323 -18.64 21.34 42.11
N THR A 324 -18.51 20.50 41.08
CA THR A 324 -18.34 19.02 41.16
C THR A 324 -19.53 18.07 41.43
N ALA A 325 -19.34 16.85 40.88
CA ALA A 325 -20.01 15.57 41.17
C ALA A 325 -21.36 15.23 40.50
N SER A 326 -21.39 14.01 39.94
CA SER A 326 -22.55 13.14 39.64
C SER A 326 -23.83 13.76 39.06
N ILE A 327 -24.05 13.57 37.75
CA ILE A 327 -25.40 13.48 37.18
C ILE A 327 -25.74 11.99 36.99
N GLN A 328 -26.78 11.55 37.67
CA GLN A 328 -27.56 10.35 37.33
C GLN A 328 -28.97 10.80 36.90
N ASP A 329 -29.77 9.85 36.42
CA ASP A 329 -31.21 9.98 36.15
C ASP A 329 -31.64 11.00 35.08
N ILE A 330 -31.55 10.58 33.82
CA ILE A 330 -32.64 10.81 32.85
C ILE A 330 -33.38 9.48 32.73
N GLN A 331 -34.66 9.43 33.13
CA GLN A 331 -35.45 8.19 33.13
C GLN A 331 -36.24 8.04 31.83
N ASP A 332 -36.17 6.85 31.22
CA ASP A 332 -36.96 6.48 30.05
C ASP A 332 -38.47 6.47 30.36
N SER A 333 -39.28 7.16 29.54
CA SER A 333 -40.74 7.14 29.65
C SER A 333 -41.33 5.95 28.88
N GLU A 334 -41.62 4.88 29.60
CA GLU A 334 -42.02 3.59 29.01
C GLU A 334 -43.53 3.50 28.71
N TYR A 335 -43.88 3.35 27.43
CA TYR A 335 -45.29 3.26 27.01
C TYR A 335 -45.85 1.84 27.14
N VAL A 336 -46.96 1.71 27.88
CA VAL A 336 -47.71 0.47 28.06
C VAL A 336 -49.12 0.65 27.50
N ASN A 337 -49.54 -0.25 26.60
CA ASN A 337 -50.89 -0.23 26.04
C ASN A 337 -51.93 -0.60 27.13
N PRO A 338 -53.17 -0.05 27.12
CA PRO A 338 -54.22 -0.37 28.09
C PRO A 338 -54.61 -1.86 28.20
N ARG A 339 -54.12 -2.75 27.32
CA ARG A 339 -54.19 -4.22 27.48
C ARG A 339 -53.02 -4.84 28.27
N GLY A 340 -52.17 -4.02 28.92
CA GLY A 340 -51.05 -4.47 29.76
C GLY A 340 -49.78 -4.87 28.99
N VAL A 341 -49.71 -4.62 27.69
CA VAL A 341 -48.53 -4.96 26.87
C VAL A 341 -47.50 -3.83 26.92
N ARG A 342 -46.33 -4.14 27.48
CA ARG A 342 -45.15 -3.27 27.63
C ARG A 342 -44.30 -3.34 26.36
N PHE A 343 -44.06 -2.19 25.72
CA PHE A 343 -43.23 -2.10 24.51
C PHE A 343 -41.86 -1.51 24.87
N THR A 344 -40.89 -2.36 25.20
CA THR A 344 -39.49 -1.94 25.35
C THR A 344 -38.87 -1.63 23.98
N PRO A 345 -38.13 -0.52 23.81
CA PRO A 345 -37.32 -0.28 22.62
C PRO A 345 -36.34 -1.43 22.38
N GLN A 346 -36.34 -1.99 21.16
CA GLN A 346 -35.52 -3.16 20.83
C GLN A 346 -34.05 -2.77 20.66
N GLN A 347 -33.33 -2.63 21.77
CA GLN A 347 -31.87 -2.55 21.76
C GLN A 347 -31.32 -3.84 21.12
N THR A 348 -30.71 -3.71 19.93
CA THR A 348 -29.96 -4.81 19.31
C THR A 348 -28.85 -5.23 20.26
N GLN A 349 -28.90 -6.49 20.70
CA GLN A 349 -28.10 -6.97 21.82
C GLN A 349 -26.61 -6.80 21.58
N LYS A 350 -25.90 -6.47 22.66
CA LYS A 350 -24.46 -6.55 22.72
C LYS A 350 -24.05 -7.95 23.20
N ASP A 351 -22.92 -8.44 22.69
CA ASP A 351 -22.15 -9.58 23.20
C ASP A 351 -22.82 -10.98 23.17
N GLY A 352 -22.50 -11.77 22.13
CA GLY A 352 -22.07 -13.16 22.35
C GLY A 352 -23.04 -14.34 22.14
N SER A 353 -24.23 -14.18 21.55
CA SER A 353 -25.18 -15.31 21.37
C SER A 353 -25.87 -15.44 19.99
N GLY A 354 -25.61 -14.53 19.05
CA GLY A 354 -26.00 -14.72 17.64
C GLY A 354 -24.94 -15.49 16.84
N PRO A 355 -25.30 -16.13 15.72
CA PRO A 355 -24.32 -16.66 14.78
C PRO A 355 -23.44 -15.53 14.23
N PRO A 356 -22.17 -15.79 13.86
CA PRO A 356 -21.27 -14.74 13.35
C PRO A 356 -21.86 -14.09 12.10
N VAL A 357 -21.80 -12.75 12.04
CA VAL A 357 -22.33 -11.99 10.91
C VAL A 357 -21.26 -11.92 9.81
N PRO A 358 -21.55 -12.38 8.59
CA PRO A 358 -20.64 -12.26 7.45
C PRO A 358 -20.12 -10.84 7.20
N TYR A 359 -18.91 -10.75 6.67
CA TYR A 359 -18.30 -9.48 6.30
C TYR A 359 -19.04 -8.78 5.16
N GLY A 360 -18.86 -7.47 5.08
CA GLY A 360 -19.42 -6.67 3.99
C GLY A 360 -18.76 -5.30 3.85
N LEU A 361 -19.57 -4.30 3.50
CA LEU A 361 -19.11 -2.93 3.29
C LEU A 361 -18.23 -2.36 4.43
N PRO A 362 -18.43 -2.66 5.73
CA PRO A 362 -17.58 -2.15 6.80
C PRO A 362 -16.10 -2.58 6.68
N CYS A 363 -15.79 -3.85 6.39
CA CYS A 363 -14.40 -4.28 6.25
C CYS A 363 -13.75 -3.73 4.97
N VAL A 364 -14.49 -3.67 3.86
CA VAL A 364 -13.98 -3.10 2.59
C VAL A 364 -13.70 -1.60 2.75
N ARG A 365 -14.58 -0.86 3.44
CA ARG A 365 -14.36 0.56 3.74
C ARG A 365 -13.15 0.79 4.64
N GLU A 366 -12.98 -0.01 5.68
CA GLU A 366 -11.84 0.16 6.60
C GLU A 366 -10.51 -0.26 5.95
N LEU A 367 -10.51 -1.29 5.09
CA LEU A 367 -9.39 -1.62 4.22
C LEU A 367 -9.06 -0.48 3.25
N PHE A 368 -10.05 0.07 2.55
CA PHE A 368 -9.84 1.17 1.61
C PHE A 368 -9.31 2.42 2.31
N ARG A 369 -9.89 2.79 3.46
CA ARG A 369 -9.39 3.87 4.33
C ARG A 369 -7.95 3.60 4.80
N PHE A 370 -7.60 2.34 5.07
CA PHE A 370 -6.23 1.96 5.44
C PHE A 370 -5.24 2.12 4.28
N LEU A 371 -5.58 1.60 3.09
CA LEU A 371 -4.78 1.76 1.87
C LEU A 371 -4.56 3.24 1.51
N ILE A 372 -5.60 4.05 1.58
CA ILE A 372 -5.49 5.51 1.39
C ILE A 372 -4.60 6.15 2.46
N SER A 373 -4.67 5.71 3.73
CA SER A 373 -3.75 6.22 4.76
C SER A 373 -2.29 5.80 4.58
N LEU A 374 -2.00 4.71 3.86
CA LEU A 374 -0.62 4.31 3.50
C LEU A 374 -0.02 5.17 2.37
N THR A 375 -0.84 5.83 1.54
CA THR A 375 -0.35 6.69 0.45
C THR A 375 -0.12 8.14 0.84
N ASN A 376 -0.44 8.55 2.08
CA ASN A 376 -0.20 9.91 2.57
C ASN A 376 1.33 10.18 2.68
N PRO A 377 1.91 11.09 1.87
CA PRO A 377 3.35 11.37 1.90
C PRO A 377 3.78 12.23 3.10
N TYR A 378 2.84 12.80 3.86
CA TYR A 378 3.13 13.64 5.04
C TYR A 378 3.15 12.86 6.35
N ASP A 379 2.67 11.61 6.38
CA ASP A 379 2.82 10.76 7.57
C ASP A 379 4.22 10.13 7.57
N ARG A 380 5.02 10.50 8.58
CA ARG A 380 6.41 10.04 8.74
C ARG A 380 6.56 8.52 8.99
N HIS A 381 5.46 7.81 9.20
CA HIS A 381 5.46 6.34 9.28
C HIS A 381 5.39 5.68 7.90
N ASN A 382 4.94 6.38 6.86
CA ASN A 382 4.84 5.87 5.50
C ASN A 382 6.19 6.00 4.79
N THR A 383 6.89 4.88 4.62
CA THR A 383 8.09 4.80 3.76
C THR A 383 7.68 4.70 2.28
N ASP A 384 8.57 5.07 1.36
CA ASP A 384 8.36 4.89 -0.09
C ASP A 384 7.81 3.51 -0.48
N VAL A 385 8.30 2.45 0.18
CA VAL A 385 7.87 1.07 -0.05
C VAL A 385 6.42 0.85 0.40
N MET A 386 6.01 1.46 1.51
CA MET A 386 4.63 1.43 2.00
C MET A 386 3.69 2.28 1.13
N ILE A 387 4.15 3.43 0.64
CA ILE A 387 3.38 4.28 -0.28
C ILE A 387 3.19 3.54 -1.61
N HIS A 388 4.25 2.95 -2.18
CA HIS A 388 4.17 2.17 -3.42
C HIS A 388 3.30 0.92 -3.26
N MET A 389 3.36 0.25 -2.10
CA MET A 389 2.42 -0.83 -1.75
C MET A 389 0.97 -0.34 -1.74
N GLY A 390 0.71 0.80 -1.09
CA GLY A 390 -0.60 1.43 -1.04
C GLY A 390 -1.14 1.77 -2.44
N LEU A 391 -0.34 2.40 -3.30
CA LEU A 391 -0.70 2.72 -4.68
C LEU A 391 -0.97 1.46 -5.52
N SER A 392 -0.15 0.41 -5.37
CA SER A 392 -0.34 -0.88 -6.05
C SER A 392 -1.67 -1.53 -5.65
N LEU A 393 -1.96 -1.63 -4.35
CA LEU A 393 -3.21 -2.22 -3.87
C LEU A 393 -4.44 -1.33 -4.18
N LEU A 394 -4.30 -0.01 -4.23
CA LEU A 394 -5.35 0.89 -4.72
C LEU A 394 -5.61 0.73 -6.23
N THR A 395 -4.57 0.44 -7.02
CA THR A 395 -4.71 0.12 -8.45
C THR A 395 -5.58 -1.13 -8.62
N VAL A 396 -5.25 -2.22 -7.92
CA VAL A 396 -6.02 -3.48 -7.92
C VAL A 396 -7.46 -3.28 -7.42
N ALA A 397 -7.66 -2.46 -6.38
CA ALA A 397 -8.98 -2.14 -5.85
C ALA A 397 -9.87 -1.39 -6.87
N LEU A 398 -9.31 -0.45 -7.63
CA LEU A 398 -10.02 0.24 -8.69
C LEU A 398 -10.29 -0.69 -9.87
N GLU A 399 -9.29 -1.42 -10.37
CA GLU A 399 -9.43 -2.40 -11.46
C GLU A 399 -10.52 -3.45 -11.17
N SER A 400 -10.69 -3.83 -9.91
CA SER A 400 -11.64 -4.88 -9.49
C SER A 400 -13.03 -4.36 -9.09
N GLY A 401 -13.22 -3.06 -8.87
CA GLY A 401 -14.41 -2.53 -8.18
C GLY A 401 -14.88 -1.13 -8.55
N ALA A 402 -14.18 -0.37 -9.40
CA ALA A 402 -14.46 1.05 -9.64
C ALA A 402 -15.88 1.36 -10.12
N GLU A 403 -16.51 0.50 -10.93
CA GLU A 403 -17.91 0.66 -11.38
C GLU A 403 -18.93 0.65 -10.21
N HIS A 404 -18.57 0.00 -9.11
CA HIS A 404 -19.44 -0.21 -7.95
C HIS A 404 -19.19 0.77 -6.81
N ILE A 405 -17.97 1.31 -6.69
CA ILE A 405 -17.60 2.28 -5.64
C ILE A 405 -18.54 3.51 -5.57
N PRO A 406 -18.95 4.17 -6.67
CA PRO A 406 -19.87 5.32 -6.64
C PRO A 406 -21.24 5.06 -6.00
N ARG A 407 -21.65 3.79 -5.87
CA ARG A 407 -22.92 3.41 -5.24
C ARG A 407 -22.87 3.53 -3.72
N TYR A 408 -21.67 3.61 -3.14
CA TYR A 408 -21.45 3.70 -1.70
C TYR A 408 -20.86 5.07 -1.34
N ASN A 409 -21.72 5.98 -0.86
CA ASN A 409 -21.31 7.31 -0.40
C ASN A 409 -20.16 7.26 0.63
N SER A 410 -20.13 6.19 1.42
CA SER A 410 -19.13 5.93 2.45
C SER A 410 -17.73 5.56 1.92
N LEU A 411 -17.63 5.11 0.67
CA LEU A 411 -16.37 4.93 -0.07
C LEU A 411 -16.03 6.18 -0.89
N LEU A 412 -17.03 6.77 -1.57
CA LEU A 412 -16.84 7.95 -2.41
C LEU A 412 -16.31 9.17 -1.63
N GLY A 413 -16.67 9.32 -0.34
CA GLY A 413 -16.09 10.35 0.53
C GLY A 413 -14.58 10.18 0.76
N LEU A 414 -14.11 8.94 0.96
CA LEU A 414 -12.68 8.65 1.11
C LEU A 414 -11.88 8.98 -0.16
N ILE A 415 -12.52 8.88 -1.32
CA ILE A 415 -11.94 9.27 -2.61
C ILE A 415 -11.82 10.79 -2.72
N LYS A 416 -12.95 11.49 -2.55
CA LYS A 416 -13.06 12.93 -2.77
C LYS A 416 -12.08 13.76 -1.95
N ASP A 417 -11.83 13.32 -0.72
CA ASP A 417 -11.05 14.04 0.27
C ASP A 417 -9.63 13.45 0.39
N ASP A 418 -9.45 12.36 1.14
CA ASP A 418 -8.13 11.83 1.49
C ASP A 418 -7.35 11.27 0.28
N MET A 419 -8.00 10.52 -0.61
CA MET A 419 -7.31 9.85 -1.73
C MET A 419 -6.80 10.84 -2.78
N CYS A 420 -7.66 11.72 -3.29
CA CYS A 420 -7.25 12.74 -4.27
C CYS A 420 -6.18 13.68 -3.69
N LYS A 421 -6.31 14.08 -2.42
CA LYS A 421 -5.29 14.88 -1.72
C LYS A 421 -3.94 14.17 -1.69
N ASN A 422 -3.88 12.90 -1.28
CA ASN A 422 -2.63 12.15 -1.22
C ASN A 422 -2.01 11.98 -2.61
N LEU A 423 -2.82 11.66 -3.63
CA LEU A 423 -2.37 11.52 -5.02
C LEU A 423 -1.78 12.83 -5.56
N PHE A 424 -2.46 13.97 -5.40
CA PHE A 424 -1.97 15.26 -5.90
C PHE A 424 -0.70 15.72 -5.16
N SER A 425 -0.53 15.38 -3.89
CA SER A 425 0.75 15.57 -3.18
C SER A 425 1.86 14.67 -3.72
N LEU A 426 1.55 13.43 -4.13
CA LEU A 426 2.53 12.52 -4.75
C LEU A 426 2.93 12.91 -6.17
N LEU A 427 2.08 13.65 -6.91
CA LEU A 427 2.46 14.28 -8.20
C LEU A 427 3.52 15.40 -8.05
N HIS A 428 3.91 15.77 -6.82
CA HIS A 428 5.05 16.64 -6.55
C HIS A 428 6.30 15.85 -6.09
N SER A 429 6.27 14.52 -6.14
CA SER A 429 7.39 13.67 -5.70
C SER A 429 8.48 13.56 -6.75
N GLU A 430 9.72 13.88 -6.38
CA GLU A 430 10.94 13.67 -7.19
C GLU A 430 11.24 12.17 -7.43
N ARG A 431 10.43 11.25 -6.87
CA ARG A 431 10.60 9.79 -6.97
C ARG A 431 9.72 9.24 -8.11
N LEU A 432 10.32 9.05 -9.29
CA LEU A 432 9.65 8.63 -10.53
C LEU A 432 8.72 7.41 -10.39
N SER A 433 9.04 6.44 -9.54
CA SER A 433 8.18 5.27 -9.28
C SER A 433 6.89 5.62 -8.51
N LEU A 434 6.97 6.51 -7.52
CA LEU A 434 5.78 7.01 -6.80
C LEU A 434 4.94 7.91 -7.70
N PHE A 435 5.60 8.72 -8.54
CA PHE A 435 4.96 9.57 -9.53
C PHE A 435 4.17 8.75 -10.56
N SER A 436 4.82 7.80 -11.23
CA SER A 436 4.19 6.90 -12.22
C SER A 436 3.04 6.07 -11.62
N ALA A 437 3.24 5.50 -10.42
CA ALA A 437 2.19 4.76 -9.73
C ALA A 437 1.00 5.66 -9.33
N SER A 438 1.24 6.95 -9.05
CA SER A 438 0.16 7.91 -8.77
C SER A 438 -0.61 8.28 -10.03
N LEU A 439 0.06 8.47 -11.17
CA LEU A 439 -0.59 8.66 -12.48
C LEU A 439 -1.47 7.44 -12.85
N ARG A 440 -0.99 6.22 -12.62
CA ARG A 440 -1.77 4.97 -12.87
C ARG A 440 -3.06 4.93 -12.05
N VAL A 441 -3.01 5.30 -10.76
CA VAL A 441 -4.19 5.37 -9.89
C VAL A 441 -5.11 6.51 -10.30
N CYS A 442 -4.59 7.70 -10.63
CA CYS A 442 -5.39 8.82 -11.13
C CYS A 442 -6.12 8.49 -12.43
N PHE A 443 -5.47 7.81 -13.38
CA PHE A 443 -6.10 7.39 -14.64
C PHE A 443 -7.34 6.54 -14.37
N LEU A 444 -7.21 5.44 -13.62
CA LEU A 444 -8.33 4.56 -13.26
C LEU A 444 -9.45 5.30 -12.53
N LEU A 445 -9.07 6.24 -11.65
CA LEU A 445 -10.00 7.04 -10.86
C LEU A 445 -10.86 7.97 -11.74
N PHE A 446 -10.24 8.67 -12.69
CA PHE A 446 -10.95 9.61 -13.56
C PHE A 446 -11.62 8.93 -14.75
N GLU A 447 -11.07 7.84 -15.29
CA GLU A 447 -11.74 6.97 -16.27
C GLU A 447 -13.13 6.56 -15.76
N SER A 448 -13.17 6.01 -14.54
CA SER A 448 -14.38 5.43 -13.94
C SER A 448 -15.31 6.43 -13.24
N MET A 449 -14.77 7.47 -12.58
CA MET A 449 -15.52 8.29 -11.62
C MET A 449 -15.45 9.80 -11.86
N ARG A 450 -14.95 10.27 -13.03
CA ARG A 450 -14.90 11.70 -13.40
C ARG A 450 -16.19 12.49 -13.13
N ARG A 451 -17.36 11.90 -13.40
CA ARG A 451 -18.67 12.56 -13.22
C ARG A 451 -18.99 12.86 -11.74
N GLN A 452 -18.46 12.08 -10.81
CA GLN A 452 -18.58 12.31 -9.37
C GLN A 452 -17.48 13.23 -8.82
N LEU A 453 -16.45 13.54 -9.63
CA LEU A 453 -15.16 14.12 -9.26
C LEU A 453 -14.79 15.38 -10.09
N LYS A 454 -15.78 16.18 -10.54
CA LYS A 454 -15.58 17.35 -11.44
C LYS A 454 -14.37 18.22 -11.05
N PHE A 455 -14.34 18.69 -9.80
CA PHE A 455 -13.30 19.59 -9.30
C PHE A 455 -11.95 18.89 -9.08
N GLN A 456 -11.96 17.60 -8.72
CA GLN A 456 -10.74 16.81 -8.62
C GLN A 456 -10.12 16.54 -10.00
N LEU A 457 -10.93 16.36 -11.05
CA LEU A 457 -10.45 16.22 -12.43
C LEU A 457 -9.84 17.53 -12.95
N GLU A 458 -10.47 18.67 -12.67
CA GLU A 458 -9.94 20.00 -12.98
C GLU A 458 -8.58 20.23 -12.31
N MET A 459 -8.49 20.00 -11.00
CA MET A 459 -7.23 20.07 -10.26
C MET A 459 -6.17 19.11 -10.80
N TYR A 460 -6.54 17.90 -11.22
CA TYR A 460 -5.60 16.93 -11.79
C TYR A 460 -5.08 17.39 -13.16
N LEU A 461 -5.96 17.79 -14.07
CA LEU A 461 -5.59 18.24 -15.41
C LEU A 461 -4.70 19.48 -15.37
N THR A 462 -5.08 20.49 -14.58
CA THR A 462 -4.24 21.69 -14.36
C THR A 462 -2.89 21.33 -13.74
N LYS A 463 -2.84 20.37 -12.80
CA LYS A 463 -1.57 19.88 -12.24
C LYS A 463 -0.68 19.20 -13.28
N LEU A 464 -1.23 18.46 -14.25
CA LEU A 464 -0.44 17.91 -15.36
C LEU A 464 0.07 19.02 -16.30
N MET A 465 -0.76 20.04 -16.59
CA MET A 465 -0.33 21.20 -17.39
C MET A 465 0.87 21.92 -16.75
N ASP A 466 0.80 22.21 -15.43
CA ASP A 466 1.91 22.80 -14.66
C ASP A 466 3.20 21.99 -14.83
N ILE A 467 3.12 20.66 -14.74
CA ILE A 467 4.29 19.77 -14.78
C ILE A 467 4.91 19.78 -16.18
N ILE A 468 4.10 19.71 -17.24
CA ILE A 468 4.57 19.68 -18.63
C ILE A 468 5.23 21.00 -19.03
N VAL A 469 4.66 22.14 -18.62
CA VAL A 469 5.19 23.49 -18.94
C VAL A 469 6.37 23.88 -18.04
N SER A 470 6.52 23.27 -16.87
CA SER A 470 7.57 23.64 -15.91
C SER A 470 8.99 23.36 -16.42
N GLU A 471 9.76 24.44 -16.55
CA GLU A 471 11.22 24.46 -16.76
C GLU A 471 12.04 24.13 -15.49
N SER A 472 11.38 23.91 -14.33
CA SER A 472 12.08 23.66 -13.06
C SER A 472 13.01 22.43 -13.14
N PRO A 473 14.28 22.50 -12.68
CA PRO A 473 15.20 21.37 -12.68
C PRO A 473 14.79 20.23 -11.73
N LYS A 474 13.77 20.46 -10.87
CA LYS A 474 13.13 19.42 -10.06
C LYS A 474 12.19 18.51 -10.86
N ILE A 475 11.78 18.94 -12.05
CA ILE A 475 10.92 18.18 -12.96
C ILE A 475 11.79 17.72 -14.14
N PRO A 476 12.28 16.47 -14.14
CA PRO A 476 13.08 15.93 -15.22
C PRO A 476 12.21 15.62 -16.46
N TYR A 477 12.86 15.32 -17.59
CA TYR A 477 12.17 15.11 -18.87
C TYR A 477 11.11 13.99 -18.78
N GLU A 478 11.46 12.90 -18.10
CA GLU A 478 10.66 11.70 -17.92
C GLU A 478 9.33 11.99 -17.17
N MET A 479 9.30 13.00 -16.29
CA MET A 479 8.06 13.42 -15.63
C MET A 479 7.17 14.27 -16.54
N ARG A 480 7.74 15.08 -17.44
CA ARG A 480 6.98 15.78 -18.48
C ARG A 480 6.40 14.80 -19.50
N GLU A 481 7.20 13.82 -19.93
CA GLU A 481 6.80 12.75 -20.83
C GLU A 481 5.64 11.92 -20.25
N LEU A 482 5.78 11.38 -19.03
CA LEU A 482 4.72 10.62 -18.36
C LEU A 482 3.44 11.45 -18.07
N SER A 483 3.58 12.74 -17.74
CA SER A 483 2.42 13.63 -17.54
C SER A 483 1.65 13.85 -18.84
N LEU A 484 2.37 14.03 -19.94
CA LEU A 484 1.78 14.17 -21.26
C LEU A 484 1.15 12.85 -21.73
N GLU A 485 1.81 11.71 -21.52
CA GLU A 485 1.25 10.40 -21.81
C GLU A 485 -0.07 10.18 -21.04
N ALA A 486 -0.14 10.58 -19.77
CA ALA A 486 -1.39 10.53 -19.00
C ALA A 486 -2.52 11.39 -19.60
N ILE A 487 -2.22 12.57 -20.18
CA ILE A 487 -3.20 13.38 -20.94
C ILE A 487 -3.62 12.65 -22.22
N VAL A 488 -2.68 12.07 -22.98
CA VAL A 488 -2.98 11.29 -24.20
C VAL A 488 -3.89 10.09 -23.89
N GLN A 489 -3.58 9.36 -22.81
CA GLN A 489 -4.40 8.24 -22.34
C GLN A 489 -5.82 8.70 -21.96
N LEU A 490 -5.97 9.84 -21.28
CA LEU A 490 -7.28 10.44 -21.00
C LEU A 490 -8.02 10.87 -22.30
N TRP A 491 -7.32 11.48 -23.26
CA TRP A 491 -7.91 11.98 -24.51
C TRP A 491 -8.53 10.87 -25.36
N ARG A 492 -8.00 9.66 -25.27
CA ARG A 492 -8.53 8.45 -25.90
C ARG A 492 -9.80 7.90 -25.24
N ILE A 493 -10.24 8.43 -24.10
CA ILE A 493 -11.48 8.02 -23.42
C ILE A 493 -12.70 8.58 -24.19
N PRO A 494 -13.61 7.72 -24.70
CA PRO A 494 -14.77 8.17 -25.46
C PRO A 494 -15.63 9.20 -24.71
N GLY A 495 -15.94 10.29 -25.40
CA GLY A 495 -16.75 11.40 -24.90
C GLY A 495 -16.01 12.38 -23.98
N LEU A 496 -14.78 12.12 -23.51
CA LEU A 496 -14.11 13.03 -22.56
C LEU A 496 -13.91 14.43 -23.14
N VAL A 497 -13.47 14.54 -24.39
CA VAL A 497 -13.23 15.83 -25.08
C VAL A 497 -14.51 16.69 -25.08
N THR A 498 -15.65 16.08 -25.42
CA THR A 498 -16.96 16.74 -25.41
C THR A 498 -17.45 17.03 -23.98
N GLU A 499 -17.22 16.12 -23.03
CA GLU A 499 -17.54 16.33 -21.61
C GLU A 499 -16.72 17.50 -21.04
N LEU A 500 -15.46 17.71 -21.45
CA LEU A 500 -14.66 18.83 -20.99
C LEU A 500 -15.20 20.16 -21.53
N TYR A 501 -15.36 20.28 -22.86
CA TYR A 501 -15.88 21.50 -23.47
C TYR A 501 -17.26 21.90 -22.91
N LEU A 502 -18.19 20.94 -22.74
CA LEU A 502 -19.54 21.23 -22.26
C LEU A 502 -19.64 21.47 -20.75
N ASN A 503 -18.82 20.83 -19.92
CA ASN A 503 -18.94 20.96 -18.45
C ASN A 503 -17.97 21.99 -17.86
N TYR A 504 -16.98 22.50 -18.60
CA TYR A 504 -15.99 23.46 -18.10
C TYR A 504 -15.93 24.72 -18.97
N ASP A 505 -15.47 24.63 -20.23
CA ASP A 505 -15.33 25.79 -21.13
C ASP A 505 -16.67 26.50 -21.44
N CYS A 506 -17.80 25.80 -21.35
CA CYS A 506 -19.15 26.37 -21.48
C CYS A 506 -19.79 26.83 -20.16
N ASP A 507 -19.14 26.63 -19.01
CA ASP A 507 -19.64 26.97 -17.67
C ASP A 507 -18.93 28.25 -17.17
N LEU A 508 -19.70 29.34 -17.00
CA LEU A 508 -19.20 30.68 -16.63
C LEU A 508 -18.42 30.73 -15.30
N PHE A 509 -18.43 29.65 -14.51
CA PHE A 509 -17.74 29.56 -13.22
C PHE A 509 -16.60 28.52 -13.21
N CYS A 510 -16.19 27.98 -14.36
CA CYS A 510 -15.12 26.97 -14.49
C CYS A 510 -13.95 27.45 -15.36
N SER A 511 -12.85 26.70 -15.34
CA SER A 511 -11.69 26.94 -16.20
C SER A 511 -11.92 26.46 -17.64
N ASN A 512 -11.31 27.09 -18.64
CA ASN A 512 -11.36 26.65 -20.06
C ASN A 512 -10.44 25.43 -20.31
N LEU A 513 -10.70 24.30 -19.65
CA LEU A 513 -9.82 23.13 -19.65
C LEU A 513 -9.58 22.56 -21.05
N PHE A 514 -10.60 22.46 -21.90
CA PHE A 514 -10.42 21.94 -23.25
C PHE A 514 -9.61 22.90 -24.13
N GLU A 515 -9.90 24.21 -24.06
CA GLU A 515 -9.16 25.25 -24.78
C GLU A 515 -7.68 25.27 -24.37
N ASP A 516 -7.39 25.28 -23.06
CA ASP A 516 -6.02 25.42 -22.54
C ASP A 516 -5.18 24.15 -22.72
N LEU A 517 -5.77 22.95 -22.57
CA LEU A 517 -5.09 21.71 -22.92
C LEU A 517 -4.81 21.63 -24.43
N THR A 518 -5.73 22.10 -25.28
CA THR A 518 -5.52 22.14 -26.74
C THR A 518 -4.45 23.18 -27.14
N LYS A 519 -4.38 24.33 -26.45
CA LYS A 519 -3.28 25.32 -26.59
C LYS A 519 -1.94 24.72 -26.16
N LEU A 520 -1.91 23.95 -25.07
CA LEU A 520 -0.69 23.31 -24.56
C LEU A 520 -0.20 22.24 -25.53
N LEU A 521 -1.09 21.37 -26.01
CA LEU A 521 -0.76 20.31 -26.97
C LEU A 521 -0.30 20.89 -28.32
N SER A 522 -0.97 21.91 -28.86
CA SER A 522 -0.57 22.53 -30.13
C SER A 522 0.78 23.25 -30.06
N LYS A 523 1.10 23.89 -28.93
CA LYS A 523 2.45 24.43 -28.67
C LYS A 523 3.50 23.31 -28.55
N ASN A 524 3.20 22.24 -27.81
CA ASN A 524 4.13 21.13 -27.62
C ASN A 524 4.27 20.22 -28.85
N ALA A 525 3.35 20.25 -29.82
CA ALA A 525 3.47 19.47 -31.05
C ALA A 525 4.49 20.04 -32.06
N PHE A 526 4.94 21.30 -31.89
CA PHE A 526 5.85 21.96 -32.82
C PHE A 526 7.33 21.88 -32.34
N PRO A 527 8.21 21.13 -33.03
CA PRO A 527 9.61 20.99 -32.64
C PRO A 527 10.42 22.25 -32.97
N VAL A 528 10.81 23.02 -31.95
CA VAL A 528 11.70 24.20 -32.11
C VAL A 528 13.19 23.80 -32.11
N HIS A 529 13.56 22.80 -31.30
CA HIS A 529 14.97 22.38 -31.11
C HIS A 529 15.10 20.85 -31.10
N GLY A 530 14.99 20.24 -32.28
CA GLY A 530 15.04 18.78 -32.44
C GLY A 530 13.69 18.10 -32.22
N LEU A 531 13.64 16.79 -32.47
CA LEU A 531 12.39 16.00 -32.35
C LEU A 531 12.45 15.08 -31.13
N TYR A 532 11.57 15.34 -30.16
CA TYR A 532 11.40 14.59 -28.92
C TYR A 532 10.09 13.79 -28.91
N SER A 533 10.00 12.76 -28.06
CA SER A 533 8.77 11.95 -27.91
C SER A 533 7.57 12.79 -27.45
N THR A 534 7.79 13.84 -26.66
CA THR A 534 6.74 14.79 -26.25
C THR A 534 6.08 15.50 -27.43
N HIS A 535 6.80 15.78 -28.51
CA HIS A 535 6.22 16.37 -29.73
C HIS A 535 5.29 15.38 -30.44
N LEU A 536 5.69 14.11 -30.50
CA LEU A 536 4.89 13.03 -31.10
C LEU A 536 3.63 12.70 -30.28
N LEU A 537 3.76 12.61 -28.94
CA LEU A 537 2.64 12.43 -28.02
C LEU A 537 1.64 13.59 -28.12
N SER A 538 2.12 14.83 -28.23
CA SER A 538 1.25 16.00 -28.38
C SER A 538 0.47 15.98 -29.70
N LEU A 539 1.11 15.55 -30.78
CA LEU A 539 0.46 15.40 -32.09
C LEU A 539 -0.59 14.27 -32.07
N ASP A 540 -0.29 13.13 -31.46
CA ASP A 540 -1.23 12.00 -31.30
C ASP A 540 -2.48 12.38 -30.50
N ALA A 541 -2.33 13.19 -29.44
CA ALA A 541 -3.46 13.74 -28.69
C ALA A 541 -4.34 14.69 -29.55
N LEU A 542 -3.72 15.54 -30.38
CA LEU A 542 -4.45 16.45 -31.27
C LEU A 542 -5.19 15.70 -32.39
N LEU A 543 -4.58 14.66 -32.95
CA LEU A 543 -5.25 13.77 -33.91
C LEU A 543 -6.43 13.05 -33.25
N THR A 544 -6.26 12.56 -32.02
CA THR A 544 -7.35 11.96 -31.22
C THR A 544 -8.53 12.93 -31.02
N VAL A 545 -8.27 14.23 -30.81
CA VAL A 545 -9.31 15.28 -30.72
C VAL A 545 -10.01 15.50 -32.07
N ILE A 546 -9.27 15.54 -33.17
CA ILE A 546 -9.83 15.72 -34.52
C ILE A 546 -10.71 14.51 -34.90
N ASP A 547 -10.24 13.29 -34.67
CA ASP A 547 -10.99 12.06 -34.94
C ASP A 547 -12.24 11.95 -34.06
N ALA A 548 -12.16 12.37 -32.79
CA ALA A 548 -13.31 12.44 -31.90
C ALA A 548 -14.36 13.45 -32.42
N ILE A 549 -13.95 14.65 -32.81
CA ILE A 549 -14.86 15.66 -33.39
C ILE A 549 -15.49 15.10 -34.68
N ALA A 550 -14.70 14.54 -35.60
CA ALA A 550 -15.21 13.97 -36.86
C ALA A 550 -16.10 12.72 -36.69
N THR A 551 -16.10 12.09 -35.52
CA THR A 551 -16.95 10.93 -35.19
C THR A 551 -18.27 11.33 -34.52
N TYR A 552 -18.31 12.46 -33.80
CA TYR A 552 -19.43 12.83 -32.93
C TYR A 552 -20.11 14.17 -33.25
N CYS A 553 -19.61 14.95 -34.23
CA CYS A 553 -20.13 16.25 -34.68
C CYS A 553 -20.38 16.29 -36.19
#